data_AF-A0A8S3WF58-F1
#
_entry.id   AF-A0A8S3WF58-F1
#
_cell.length_a   1.000
_cell.length_b   1.000
_cell.length_c   1.000
_cell.angle_alpha   90.00
_cell.angle_beta   90.00
_cell.angle_gamma   90.00
#
_symmetry.space_group_name_H-M   'P 1'
#
loop_
_entity.id
_entity.type
_entity.pdbx_description
1 polymer ?
#
loop_
_entity_poly.entity_id
_entity_poly.type
_entity_poly.pdbx_seq_one_letter_code
_entity_poly.pdbx_strand_id
1 'polypeptide(L)'
;MKNRTKDEKGKQVQWLKIKRIKYVKGEDRKIYFNYDMSDEFNVMDIGDNPSTFQLDGAQNHNYSTRKKKRLTENDLPVSYRFPDQLNCLYKEPLKISAAKKKDLLNLCRKGIIPEEVHGWFENLNVDSQAIDKLPEPAVDETVSGEEE
;
A
#
# COMPACT_ATOMS: atom_id res chain seq x y z
N MET A 1 5.34 -1.70 -5.93
CA MET A 1 5.92 -0.47 -5.34
C MET A 1 7.29 -0.82 -4.80
N LYS A 2 8.35 -0.12 -5.22
CA LYS A 2 9.71 -0.34 -4.65
C LYS A 2 9.81 0.47 -3.36
N ASN A 3 10.08 -0.19 -2.23
CA ASN A 3 10.35 0.51 -0.97
C ASN A 3 11.63 1.31 -1.15
N ARG A 4 11.51 2.63 -1.05
CA ARG A 4 12.69 3.50 -1.08
C ARG A 4 13.45 3.31 0.22
N THR A 5 14.77 3.28 0.14
CA THR A 5 15.61 2.87 1.28
C THR A 5 16.41 4.02 1.85
N LYS A 6 16.39 5.23 1.26
CA LYS A 6 17.27 6.35 1.65
C LYS A 6 16.50 7.66 1.87
N ASP A 7 16.93 8.39 2.89
CA ASP A 7 16.48 9.72 3.30
C ASP A 7 17.13 10.82 2.43
N GLU A 8 16.68 12.08 2.51
CA GLU A 8 17.32 13.24 1.82
C GLU A 8 18.81 13.37 2.17
N LYS A 9 19.21 12.96 3.39
CA LYS A 9 20.59 12.96 3.86
C LYS A 9 21.41 11.75 3.39
N GLY A 10 20.85 10.91 2.51
CA GLY A 10 21.47 9.68 2.02
C GLY A 10 21.52 8.54 3.04
N LYS A 11 20.97 8.74 4.25
CA LYS A 11 20.94 7.73 5.31
C LYS A 11 19.88 6.68 5.01
N GLN A 12 20.19 5.41 5.27
CA GLN A 12 19.21 4.35 5.10
C GLN A 12 18.06 4.51 6.10
N VAL A 13 16.83 4.47 5.60
CA VAL A 13 15.61 4.60 6.41
C VAL A 13 15.30 3.26 7.06
N GLN A 14 15.26 3.25 8.39
CA GLN A 14 14.91 2.08 9.18
C GLN A 14 13.40 2.04 9.36
N TRP A 15 12.67 1.55 8.35
CA TRP A 15 11.21 1.54 8.27
C TRP A 15 10.52 1.03 9.54
N LEU A 16 11.05 -0.04 10.15
CA LEU A 16 10.47 -0.65 11.36
C LEU A 16 10.64 0.20 12.63
N LYS A 17 11.55 1.17 12.64
CA LYS A 17 11.80 2.03 13.81
C LYS A 17 11.05 3.35 13.77
N ILE A 18 10.35 3.63 12.66
CA ILE A 18 9.60 4.88 12.52
C ILE A 18 8.42 4.87 13.51
N LYS A 19 8.31 5.92 14.31
CA LYS A 19 7.21 6.08 15.28
C LYS A 19 6.14 7.06 14.82
N ARG A 20 6.53 8.14 14.13
CA ARG A 20 5.60 9.14 13.60
C ARG A 20 5.86 9.37 12.12
N ILE A 21 4.78 9.50 11.38
CA ILE A 21 4.77 9.91 9.98
C ILE A 21 3.85 11.12 9.86
N LYS A 22 4.31 12.14 9.15
CA LYS A 22 3.55 13.35 8.86
C LYS A 22 3.54 13.58 7.35
N TYR A 23 2.35 13.89 6.85
CA TYR A 23 2.15 14.30 5.46
C TYR A 23 1.70 15.76 5.43
N VAL A 24 2.38 16.58 4.65
CA VAL A 24 2.08 18.00 4.52
C VAL A 24 1.41 18.22 3.17
N LYS A 25 0.15 18.66 3.21
CA LYS A 25 -0.61 18.97 2.00
C LYS A 25 0.03 20.17 1.29
N GLY A 26 0.51 19.97 0.07
CA GLY A 26 1.22 20.98 -0.72
C GLY A 26 2.68 20.63 -1.01
N GLU A 27 3.26 19.68 -0.28
CA GLU A 27 4.57 19.11 -0.56
C GLU A 27 4.41 17.70 -1.10
N ASP A 28 3.98 17.64 -2.35
CA ASP A 28 3.75 16.37 -3.00
C ASP A 28 5.06 15.59 -3.11
N ARG A 29 4.98 14.31 -2.75
CA ARG A 29 6.09 13.34 -2.79
C ARG A 29 7.13 13.49 -1.67
N LYS A 30 6.85 14.18 -0.57
CA LYS A 30 7.69 14.13 0.64
C LYS A 30 6.99 13.41 1.79
N ILE A 31 7.73 12.57 2.49
CA ILE A 31 7.34 11.98 3.77
C ILE A 31 8.23 12.56 4.86
N TYR A 32 7.58 13.10 5.88
CA TYR A 32 8.24 13.49 7.12
C TYR A 32 8.11 12.35 8.12
N PHE A 33 9.22 11.88 8.68
CA PHE A 33 9.21 10.79 9.66
C PHE A 33 10.24 10.98 10.78
N ASN A 34 10.00 10.38 11.94
CA ASN A 34 10.97 10.35 13.03
C ASN A 34 10.99 9.01 13.80
N TYR A 35 12.02 8.83 14.62
CA TYR A 35 12.29 7.58 15.34
C TYR A 35 12.00 7.67 16.85
N ASP A 36 12.08 8.87 17.42
CA ASP A 36 12.22 9.14 18.85
C ASP A 36 11.07 9.96 19.44
N MET A 37 10.01 10.20 18.66
CA MET A 37 8.86 11.06 19.01
C MET A 37 9.18 12.56 19.12
N SER A 38 10.41 12.98 18.84
CA SER A 38 10.87 14.38 18.85
C SER A 38 10.09 15.28 17.87
N ASP A 39 10.27 16.59 17.98
CA ASP A 39 9.63 17.54 17.06
C ASP A 39 10.40 17.70 15.73
N GLU A 40 11.63 17.18 15.67
CA GLU A 40 12.43 17.13 14.45
C GLU A 40 12.05 15.93 13.59
N PHE A 41 11.78 16.18 12.30
CA PHE A 41 11.44 15.15 11.32
C PHE A 41 12.55 15.04 10.26
N ASN A 42 12.88 13.80 9.90
CA ASN A 42 13.64 13.49 8.70
C ASN A 42 12.70 13.47 7.49
N VAL A 43 13.25 13.72 6.30
CA VAL A 43 12.48 13.97 5.08
C VAL A 43 12.95 13.06 3.97
N MET A 44 12.01 12.33 3.40
CA MET A 44 12.29 11.39 2.33
C MET A 44 11.35 11.63 1.16
N ASP A 45 11.92 11.74 -0.03
CA ASP A 45 11.15 11.82 -1.26
C ASP A 45 10.51 10.47 -1.62
N ILE A 46 9.35 10.47 -2.29
CA ILE A 46 8.59 9.27 -2.68
C ILE A 46 8.70 8.95 -4.19
N GLY A 47 9.24 9.83 -5.04
CA GLY A 47 9.23 9.64 -6.50
C GLY A 47 10.60 9.72 -7.20
N ASP A 48 10.88 8.73 -8.07
CA ASP A 48 11.72 8.90 -9.26
C ASP A 48 10.79 8.61 -10.44
N ASN A 49 10.44 9.65 -11.18
CA ASN A 49 10.21 9.54 -12.61
C ASN A 49 10.98 10.70 -13.24
N PRO A 50 11.82 10.46 -14.27
CA PRO A 50 12.43 11.54 -15.02
C PRO A 50 11.35 12.14 -15.92
N SER A 51 10.81 13.29 -15.54
CA SER A 51 10.14 14.20 -16.48
C SER A 51 10.22 15.62 -15.92
N THR A 52 11.43 16.04 -15.57
CA THR A 52 11.82 17.42 -15.86
C THR A 52 11.92 17.48 -17.38
N PHE A 53 10.80 17.75 -18.06
CA PHE A 53 10.89 18.29 -19.41
C PHE A 53 11.45 19.69 -19.20
N GLN A 54 12.76 19.84 -19.39
CA GLN A 54 13.39 21.14 -19.56
C GLN A 54 12.69 21.80 -20.74
N LEU A 55 11.89 22.82 -20.45
CA LEU A 55 11.61 23.88 -21.40
C LEU A 55 12.13 25.15 -20.74
N ASP A 56 13.12 25.71 -21.42
CA ASP A 56 13.80 26.94 -21.04
C ASP A 56 12.78 28.06 -20.80
N GLY A 57 12.92 28.72 -19.65
CA GLY A 57 12.35 30.03 -19.36
C GLY A 57 10.83 30.10 -19.18
N ALA A 58 10.35 30.00 -17.94
CA ALA A 58 9.20 30.79 -17.48
C ALA A 58 9.13 30.82 -15.96
N GLN A 59 9.26 32.03 -15.39
CA GLN A 59 8.98 32.31 -14.00
C GLN A 59 7.50 32.14 -13.68
N ASN A 60 7.20 31.69 -12.46
CA ASN A 60 6.01 31.97 -11.65
C ASN A 60 4.62 31.91 -12.33
N HIS A 61 3.80 30.94 -11.93
CA HIS A 61 2.36 31.11 -12.00
C HIS A 61 1.62 30.54 -10.78
N ASN A 62 1.33 31.46 -9.86
CA ASN A 62 0.09 31.66 -9.10
C ASN A 62 -0.81 30.43 -8.86
N TYR A 63 -0.88 30.02 -7.60
CA TYR A 63 -2.00 29.22 -7.07
C TYR A 63 -3.26 30.09 -7.09
N SER A 64 -4.01 30.02 -8.20
CA SER A 64 -5.28 30.71 -8.39
C SER A 64 -6.37 29.98 -7.59
N THR A 65 -6.89 30.63 -6.55
CA THR A 65 -8.14 30.22 -5.90
C THR A 65 -9.30 30.56 -6.82
N ARG A 66 -9.83 29.56 -7.55
CA ARG A 66 -11.00 29.75 -8.41
C ARG A 66 -12.18 28.86 -7.98
N LYS A 67 -13.34 29.52 -7.90
CA LYS A 67 -14.71 29.05 -7.64
C LYS A 67 -14.94 27.57 -7.98
N LYS A 68 -15.55 26.83 -7.04
CA LYS A 68 -16.03 25.45 -7.18
C LYS A 68 -16.92 25.28 -8.41
N LYS A 69 -16.34 24.89 -9.54
CA LYS A 69 -17.03 24.18 -10.62
C LYS A 69 -17.12 22.72 -10.17
N ARG A 70 -18.27 22.06 -10.37
CA ARG A 70 -18.39 20.61 -10.13
C ARG A 70 -17.37 19.91 -11.02
N LEU A 71 -16.34 19.34 -10.41
CA LEU A 71 -15.30 18.54 -11.07
C LEU A 71 -15.95 17.27 -11.63
N THR A 72 -15.75 17.00 -12.91
CA THR A 72 -16.10 15.72 -13.53
C THR A 72 -14.95 14.74 -13.31
N GLU A 73 -15.18 13.42 -13.43
CA GLU A 73 -14.13 12.40 -13.21
C GLU A 73 -12.88 12.60 -14.07
N ASN A 74 -13.00 13.28 -15.21
CA ASN A 74 -11.88 13.60 -16.10
C ASN A 74 -11.01 14.78 -15.62
N ASP A 75 -11.44 15.53 -14.60
CA ASP A 75 -10.72 16.67 -14.03
C ASP A 75 -9.85 16.30 -12.81
N LEU A 76 -9.89 15.03 -12.37
CA LEU A 76 -9.06 14.55 -11.27
C LEU A 76 -7.65 14.18 -11.77
N PRO A 77 -6.59 14.50 -11.01
CA PRO A 77 -5.24 14.09 -11.36
C PRO A 77 -5.17 12.57 -11.50
N VAL A 78 -4.49 12.09 -12.56
CA VAL A 78 -4.38 10.66 -12.95
C VAL A 78 -3.95 9.76 -11.79
N SER A 79 -3.25 10.30 -10.79
CA SER A 79 -2.84 9.59 -9.57
C SER A 79 -4.00 9.13 -8.66
N TYR A 80 -5.22 9.62 -8.87
CA TYR A 80 -6.44 9.19 -8.18
C TYR A 80 -7.38 8.34 -9.04
N ARG A 81 -7.03 8.09 -10.31
CA ARG A 81 -7.81 7.25 -11.20
C ARG A 81 -7.42 5.80 -10.95
N PHE A 82 -8.40 4.95 -10.64
CA PHE A 82 -8.18 3.50 -10.63
C PHE A 82 -7.67 3.09 -12.02
N PRO A 83 -6.60 2.27 -12.11
CA PRO A 83 -6.05 1.88 -13.40
C PRO A 83 -7.12 1.19 -14.25
N ASP A 84 -7.37 1.72 -15.44
CA ASP A 84 -8.42 1.26 -16.34
C ASP A 84 -8.19 -0.20 -16.81
N GLN A 85 -6.97 -0.72 -16.66
CA GLN A 85 -6.56 -2.05 -17.09
C GLN A 85 -5.67 -2.70 -16.02
N LEU A 86 -6.16 -3.77 -15.40
CA LEU A 86 -5.38 -4.63 -14.51
C LEU A 86 -4.92 -5.86 -15.27
N ASN A 87 -3.64 -6.21 -15.16
CA ASN A 87 -3.13 -7.47 -15.70
C ASN A 87 -3.71 -8.64 -14.91
N CYS A 88 -4.43 -9.54 -15.58
CA CYS A 88 -4.88 -10.80 -15.00
C CYS A 88 -3.66 -11.69 -14.68
N LEU A 89 -3.23 -11.72 -13.42
CA LEU A 89 -2.09 -12.54 -12.97
C LEU A 89 -2.46 -14.02 -12.85
N TYR A 90 -3.74 -14.35 -12.77
CA TYR A 90 -4.25 -15.72 -12.64
C TYR A 90 -5.03 -16.11 -13.89
N LYS A 91 -4.75 -17.32 -14.40
CA LYS A 91 -5.46 -17.90 -15.55
C LYS A 91 -6.85 -18.40 -15.17
N GLU A 92 -7.02 -18.81 -13.92
CA GLU A 92 -8.24 -19.37 -13.36
C GLU A 92 -8.47 -18.78 -11.96
N PRO A 93 -9.72 -18.74 -11.47
CA PRO A 93 -10.02 -18.29 -10.12
C PRO A 93 -9.26 -19.12 -9.08
N LEU A 94 -8.67 -18.43 -8.10
CA LEU A 94 -7.98 -19.08 -6.99
C LEU A 94 -8.95 -20.00 -6.24
N LYS A 95 -8.63 -21.28 -6.21
CA LYS A 95 -9.41 -22.26 -5.47
C LYS A 95 -9.03 -22.20 -3.99
N ILE A 96 -10.02 -22.31 -3.12
CA ILE A 96 -9.81 -22.33 -1.66
C ILE A 96 -9.99 -23.74 -1.11
N SER A 97 -9.43 -24.01 0.07
CA SER A 97 -9.62 -25.28 0.75
C SER A 97 -11.08 -25.49 1.19
N ALA A 98 -11.53 -26.74 1.21
CA ALA A 98 -12.89 -27.10 1.61
C ALA A 98 -13.22 -26.67 3.06
N ALA A 99 -12.22 -26.76 3.93
CA ALA A 99 -12.34 -26.32 5.32
C ALA A 99 -12.64 -24.82 5.43
N LYS A 100 -11.92 -23.98 4.67
CA LYS A 100 -12.15 -22.53 4.63
C LYS A 100 -13.52 -22.18 4.07
N LYS A 101 -13.97 -22.84 3.00
CA LYS A 101 -15.32 -22.57 2.46
C LYS A 101 -16.41 -22.86 3.50
N LYS A 102 -16.29 -23.97 4.23
CA LYS A 102 -17.23 -24.31 5.31
C LYS A 102 -17.25 -23.25 6.41
N ASP A 103 -16.08 -22.76 6.81
CA ASP A 103 -15.97 -21.72 7.83
C ASP A 103 -16.59 -20.39 7.37
N LEU A 104 -16.32 -19.97 6.14
CA LEU A 104 -16.92 -18.78 5.53
C LEU A 104 -18.45 -18.85 5.47
N LEU A 105 -19.02 -20.00 5.08
CA LEU A 105 -20.47 -20.22 5.09
C LEU A 105 -21.05 -20.18 6.50
N ASN A 106 -20.33 -20.69 7.51
CA ASN A 106 -20.75 -20.57 8.90
C ASN A 106 -20.76 -19.10 9.36
N LEU A 107 -19.78 -18.29 8.94
CA LEU A 107 -19.74 -16.86 9.24
C LEU A 107 -20.87 -16.08 8.56
N CYS A 108 -21.26 -16.48 7.35
CA CYS A 108 -22.44 -15.95 6.67
C CYS A 108 -23.71 -16.24 7.48
N ARG A 109 -23.90 -17.49 7.93
CA ARG A 109 -25.06 -17.90 8.75
C ARG A 109 -25.12 -17.19 10.11
N LYS A 110 -23.97 -16.82 10.68
CA LYS A 110 -23.90 -16.08 11.94
C LYS A 110 -24.18 -14.58 11.78
N GLY A 111 -24.35 -14.08 10.56
CA GLY A 111 -24.56 -12.66 10.28
C GLY A 111 -23.34 -11.78 10.58
N ILE A 112 -22.16 -12.38 10.77
CA ILE A 112 -20.89 -11.66 10.95
C ILE A 112 -20.46 -11.05 9.61
N ILE A 113 -20.70 -11.79 8.53
CA ILE A 113 -20.49 -11.33 7.15
C ILE A 113 -21.82 -10.73 6.64
N PRO A 114 -21.82 -9.52 6.04
CA PRO A 114 -23.02 -8.91 5.47
C PRO A 114 -23.69 -9.78 4.40
N GLU A 115 -25.04 -9.81 4.38
CA GLU A 115 -25.83 -10.63 3.45
C GLU A 115 -25.57 -10.31 1.97
N GLU A 116 -25.23 -9.05 1.68
CA GLU A 116 -24.91 -8.53 0.34
C GLU A 116 -23.79 -9.33 -0.35
N VAL A 117 -22.88 -9.90 0.42
CA VAL A 117 -21.71 -10.63 -0.10
C VAL A 117 -21.84 -12.15 0.03
N HIS A 118 -22.92 -12.68 0.60
CA HIS A 118 -23.09 -14.14 0.79
C HIS A 118 -23.03 -14.89 -0.55
N GLY A 119 -23.69 -14.37 -1.59
CA GLY A 119 -23.67 -14.97 -2.93
C GLY A 119 -22.27 -15.06 -3.54
N TRP A 120 -21.35 -14.17 -3.16
CA TRP A 120 -19.96 -14.27 -3.60
C TRP A 120 -19.26 -15.47 -2.97
N PHE A 121 -19.43 -15.67 -1.65
CA PHE A 121 -18.82 -16.78 -0.92
C PHE A 121 -19.38 -18.16 -1.32
N GLU A 122 -20.66 -18.23 -1.69
CA GLU A 122 -21.29 -19.47 -2.18
C GLU A 122 -20.68 -19.93 -3.51
N ASN A 123 -20.37 -18.98 -4.40
CA ASN A 123 -19.82 -19.22 -5.74
C ASN A 123 -18.30 -19.50 -5.74
N LEU A 124 -17.62 -19.49 -4.58
CA LEU A 124 -16.20 -19.81 -4.51
C LEU A 124 -15.91 -21.27 -4.87
N ASN A 125 -14.96 -21.47 -5.79
CA ASN A 125 -14.49 -22.78 -6.17
C ASN A 125 -13.62 -23.40 -5.06
N VAL A 126 -13.85 -24.69 -4.80
CA VAL A 126 -13.09 -25.47 -3.81
C VAL A 126 -12.10 -26.36 -4.53
N ASP A 127 -10.89 -26.45 -4.00
CA ASP A 127 -9.97 -27.54 -4.32
C ASP A 127 -9.85 -28.45 -3.10
N SER A 128 -10.16 -29.73 -3.29
CA SER A 128 -10.05 -30.76 -2.24
C SER A 128 -8.59 -31.03 -1.86
N GLN A 129 -7.63 -30.64 -2.70
CA GLN A 129 -6.18 -30.87 -2.49
C GLN A 129 -5.41 -29.63 -2.04
N ALA A 130 -6.05 -28.45 -1.97
CA ALA A 130 -5.36 -27.22 -1.56
C ALA A 130 -5.10 -27.22 -0.05
N ILE A 131 -3.82 -27.29 0.34
CA ILE A 131 -3.34 -27.07 1.70
C ILE A 131 -2.94 -25.61 1.82
N ASP A 132 -3.65 -24.86 2.67
CA ASP A 132 -3.29 -23.49 3.03
C ASP A 132 -2.05 -23.50 3.94
N LYS A 133 -0.86 -23.56 3.35
CA LYS A 133 0.39 -23.39 4.09
C LYS A 133 0.71 -21.90 4.19
N LEU A 134 0.90 -21.42 5.42
CA LEU A 134 1.66 -20.20 5.64
C LEU A 134 3.13 -20.47 5.28
N PRO A 135 3.85 -19.52 4.67
CA PRO A 135 5.30 -19.63 4.56
C PRO A 135 5.89 -19.73 5.97
N GLU A 136 6.81 -20.68 6.17
CA GLU A 136 7.45 -20.91 7.46
C GLU A 136 8.15 -19.62 7.93
N PRO A 137 8.04 -19.26 9.22
CA PRO A 137 8.76 -18.11 9.75
C PRO A 137 10.25 -18.35 9.59
N ALA A 138 10.98 -17.36 9.06
CA ALA A 138 12.43 -17.40 9.01
C ALA A 138 12.95 -17.59 10.45
N VAL A 139 13.62 -18.72 10.67
CA VAL A 139 14.29 -19.04 11.93
C VAL A 139 15.43 -18.03 12.08
N ASP A 140 15.26 -17.04 12.95
CA ASP A 140 16.37 -16.25 13.48
C ASP A 140 17.13 -17.16 14.45
N GLU A 141 18.21 -17.78 13.98
CA GLU A 141 19.21 -18.39 14.86
C GLU A 141 20.03 -17.29 15.56
N THR A 142 19.47 -16.70 16.61
CA THR A 142 20.28 -16.09 17.67
C THR A 142 20.64 -17.17 18.67
N VAL A 143 21.80 -17.80 18.49
CA VAL A 143 22.53 -18.44 19.59
C VAL A 143 23.78 -17.60 19.86
N SER A 144 23.57 -16.54 20.64
CA SER A 144 24.59 -15.92 21.47
C SER A 144 24.66 -16.71 22.78
N GLY A 145 25.77 -17.40 23.00
CA GLY A 145 26.16 -18.03 24.26
C GLY A 145 27.68 -18.00 24.36
N GLU A 146 28.17 -17.06 25.16
CA GLU A 146 29.56 -16.91 25.62
C GLU A 146 29.97 -18.07 26.56
N GLU A 147 31.25 -18.05 26.99
CA GLU A 147 31.95 -18.91 27.98
C GLU A 147 32.64 -20.14 27.34
N GLU A 148 33.97 -20.35 27.42
CA GLU A 148 35.09 -19.76 28.18
C GLU A 148 36.40 -19.97 27.38
#